data_AF-A0A2A5E618-F1
#
_entry.id   AF-A0A2A5E618-F1
#
_cell.length_a   1.000
_cell.length_b   1.000
_cell.length_c   1.000
_cell.angle_alpha   90.00
_cell.angle_beta   90.00
_cell.angle_gamma   90.00
#
_symmetry.space_group_name_H-M   'P 1'
#
loop_
_entity.id
_entity.type
_entity.pdbx_description
1 polymer ?
#
loop_
_entity_poly.entity_id
_entity_poly.type
_entity_poly.pdbx_seq_one_letter_code
_entity_poly.pdbx_strand_id
1 'polypeptide(L)'
;MKSSILKIYIIIGLTLLLPILNLNSQDKKDIIKSETFIGANTGKFSLKNLKRQNTFKKQVLAGRKPVEKVIEKEVICPSCKKTVPILIVKSPKIALDTDFCEHYIGLSEYSFEIWSCSVCGYSHHLNFFTKEIPSSLKTLINKTLKPQMRKEIKSQFGNLFKKLKSVPLTQKIIPVHIKVLNMITYLENQVDIENQWKVFVYMRGIYALRNEISNAPSSTNLNTVFINIDSKLRKDTEIPQKESAQPHYPTYYLSYYLGLLPSLKSKSKETIALRILIAQSFNRLGYNSKSKEHLLIALEDSKLKKGFTGTIKYINKLIKIIDLEITLTKTTRDLMVSNFELTDKDIPNTLNASYMVYLIGEFSRRIDDYKNAYHWFSGAYQLFPRGDTVKGIKKHHTAKWIELFFKRKEFSTFTQSEMPIRHPAIVRITVMKIKRQIQATEKKLKLNK
;
A
#
# COMPACT_ATOMS: atom_id res chain seq x y z
N MET A 1 9.46 -24.77 -36.46
CA MET A 1 8.30 -24.18 -35.74
C MET A 1 8.63 -23.26 -34.56
N LYS A 2 9.79 -23.34 -33.88
CA LYS A 2 10.14 -22.41 -32.78
C LYS A 2 10.71 -21.03 -33.19
N SER A 3 11.12 -20.86 -34.46
CA SER A 3 11.68 -19.59 -34.98
C SER A 3 10.61 -18.59 -35.45
N SER A 4 9.42 -19.07 -35.84
CA SER A 4 8.35 -18.22 -36.39
C SER A 4 7.56 -17.47 -35.32
N ILE A 5 7.51 -17.98 -34.08
CA ILE A 5 6.79 -17.36 -32.96
C ILE A 5 7.55 -16.12 -32.43
N LEU A 6 8.89 -16.11 -32.51
CA LEU A 6 9.69 -14.98 -32.04
C LEU A 6 9.60 -13.76 -32.99
N LYS A 7 9.36 -13.97 -34.29
CA LYS A 7 9.16 -12.90 -35.26
C LYS A 7 7.80 -12.19 -35.10
N ILE A 8 6.77 -12.89 -34.61
CA ILE A 8 5.43 -12.31 -34.39
C ILE A 8 5.43 -11.34 -33.19
N TYR A 9 6.17 -11.63 -32.12
CA TYR A 9 6.28 -10.72 -30.97
C TYR A 9 7.08 -9.44 -31.27
N ILE A 10 8.04 -9.49 -32.20
CA ILE A 10 8.81 -8.30 -32.62
C ILE A 10 7.98 -7.38 -33.53
N ILE A 11 7.10 -7.95 -34.37
CA ILE A 11 6.23 -7.17 -35.28
C ILE A 11 5.06 -6.50 -34.52
N ILE A 12 4.54 -7.14 -33.46
CA ILE A 12 3.50 -6.54 -32.59
C ILE A 12 4.10 -5.46 -31.66
N GLY A 13 5.39 -5.59 -31.30
CA GLY A 13 6.11 -4.59 -30.50
C GLY A 13 6.44 -3.29 -31.24
N LEU A 14 6.58 -3.32 -32.57
CA LEU A 14 6.90 -2.14 -33.39
C LEU A 14 5.66 -1.36 -33.89
N THR A 15 4.48 -1.98 -33.95
CA THR A 15 3.25 -1.31 -34.41
C THR A 15 2.54 -0.50 -33.31
N LEU A 16 2.95 -0.62 -32.05
CA LEU A 16 2.41 0.17 -30.93
C LEU A 16 3.24 1.42 -30.57
N LEU A 17 4.27 1.75 -31.35
CA LEU A 17 5.17 2.89 -31.13
C LEU A 17 5.05 4.03 -32.18
N LEU A 18 4.08 3.97 -33.09
CA LEU A 18 3.76 5.05 -34.03
C LEU A 18 2.28 5.39 -33.89
N PRO A 19 1.93 6.42 -33.08
CA PRO A 19 1.99 7.79 -33.57
C PRO A 19 2.41 8.82 -32.50
N ILE A 20 3.67 9.26 -32.51
CA ILE A 20 4.12 10.48 -31.82
C ILE A 20 4.82 11.47 -32.78
N LEU A 21 4.93 11.15 -34.08
CA LEU A 21 5.53 12.06 -35.05
C LEU A 21 4.52 12.45 -36.12
N ASN A 22 3.64 13.40 -35.78
CA ASN A 22 3.15 14.37 -36.76
C ASN A 22 2.60 15.61 -36.04
N LEU A 23 3.50 16.51 -35.63
CA LEU A 23 3.15 17.91 -35.39
C LEU A 23 3.63 18.68 -36.61
N ASN A 24 2.72 18.91 -37.55
CA ASN A 24 2.88 19.97 -38.52
C ASN A 24 1.96 21.13 -38.17
N SER A 25 2.58 22.30 -38.23
CA SER A 25 2.09 23.63 -38.00
C SER A 25 0.91 23.99 -38.90
N GLN A 26 -0.18 24.49 -38.29
CA GLN A 26 -0.88 25.69 -38.72
C GLN A 26 -1.85 26.14 -37.63
N ASP A 27 -2.11 27.44 -37.63
CA ASP A 27 -3.07 28.16 -36.78
C ASP A 27 -2.56 28.63 -35.39
N LYS A 28 -1.48 29.39 -35.46
CA LYS A 28 -1.40 30.65 -34.70
C LYS A 28 -2.17 31.73 -35.47
N LYS A 29 -3.34 32.12 -34.97
CA LYS A 29 -3.77 33.52 -34.72
C LYS A 29 -5.27 33.52 -34.40
N ASP A 30 -5.60 34.38 -33.44
CA ASP A 30 -6.95 34.81 -33.07
C ASP A 30 -7.78 33.81 -32.26
N ILE A 31 -7.63 33.89 -30.94
CA ILE A 31 -8.67 34.36 -30.01
C ILE A 31 -7.95 34.76 -28.71
N ILE A 32 -7.65 36.05 -28.61
CA ILE A 32 -7.32 36.74 -27.37
C ILE A 32 -8.65 37.18 -26.73
N LYS A 33 -8.74 37.05 -25.40
CA LYS A 33 -9.85 37.39 -24.47
C LYS A 33 -10.88 36.29 -24.20
N SER A 34 -10.51 35.36 -23.33
CA SER A 34 -11.35 35.08 -22.16
C SER A 34 -10.46 34.72 -20.97
N GLU A 35 -10.55 35.53 -19.92
CA GLU A 35 -9.93 35.25 -18.63
C GLU A 35 -10.54 33.98 -18.05
N THR A 36 -9.86 32.85 -18.20
CA THR A 36 -10.17 31.66 -17.42
C THR A 36 -9.40 31.76 -16.11
N PHE A 37 -10.07 32.35 -15.12
CA PHE A 37 -9.80 32.12 -13.70
C PHE A 37 -9.73 30.60 -13.47
N ILE A 38 -8.52 30.04 -13.40
CA ILE A 38 -8.30 28.74 -12.75
C ILE A 38 -8.36 29.03 -11.26
N GLY A 39 -9.58 29.20 -10.77
CA GLY A 39 -9.86 29.22 -9.35
C GLY A 39 -9.42 27.89 -8.77
N ALA A 40 -8.36 27.92 -7.96
CA ALA A 40 -8.09 26.90 -6.96
C ALA A 40 -9.23 26.93 -5.92
N ASN A 41 -10.42 26.49 -6.32
CA ASN A 41 -11.47 26.12 -5.40
C ASN A 41 -11.09 24.76 -4.81
N THR A 42 -10.09 24.79 -3.91
CA THR A 42 -10.00 23.81 -2.84
C THR A 42 -11.34 23.89 -2.13
N GLY A 43 -12.22 22.92 -2.37
CA GLY A 43 -13.51 22.85 -1.70
C GLY A 43 -13.27 23.12 -0.22
N LYS A 44 -13.83 24.23 0.27
CA LYS A 44 -13.77 24.60 1.68
C LYS A 44 -14.34 23.42 2.48
N PHE A 45 -13.47 22.55 2.96
CA PHE A 45 -13.78 21.64 4.06
C PHE A 45 -13.97 22.55 5.27
N SER A 46 -15.22 22.99 5.46
CA SER A 46 -15.61 23.73 6.65
C SER A 46 -15.43 22.82 7.86
N LEU A 47 -14.36 23.06 8.63
CA LEU A 47 -14.05 22.43 9.91
C LEU A 47 -15.15 22.61 10.97
N LYS A 48 -16.23 23.36 10.68
CA LYS A 48 -17.29 23.67 11.64
C LYS A 48 -18.21 22.48 12.00
N ASN A 49 -18.22 21.39 11.22
CA ASN A 49 -19.15 20.27 11.45
C ASN A 49 -18.52 19.00 12.08
N LEU A 50 -17.25 19.03 12.50
CA LEU A 50 -16.59 17.91 13.20
C LEU A 50 -16.75 17.94 14.73
N LYS A 51 -17.51 18.90 15.26
CA LYS A 51 -17.94 18.90 16.66
C LYS A 51 -19.20 18.04 16.83
N ARG A 52 -19.07 16.70 16.82
CA ARG A 52 -19.90 15.79 17.65
C ARG A 52 -19.56 14.31 17.43
N GLN A 53 -19.42 13.63 18.57
CA GLN A 53 -19.41 12.18 18.81
C GLN A 53 -18.09 11.42 18.62
N ASN A 54 -17.08 11.85 19.38
CA ASN A 54 -16.00 10.97 19.84
C ASN A 54 -16.57 9.97 20.86
N THR A 55 -16.70 8.71 20.45
CA THR A 55 -16.87 7.58 21.36
C THR A 55 -15.89 6.47 21.01
N PHE A 56 -14.60 6.83 20.96
CA PHE A 56 -13.51 5.91 21.29
C PHE A 56 -13.19 6.11 22.76
N LYS A 57 -13.59 5.14 23.59
CA LYS A 57 -13.31 5.17 25.02
C LYS A 57 -11.80 5.16 25.23
N LYS A 58 -11.37 6.19 25.96
CA LYS A 58 -10.12 6.39 26.66
C LYS A 58 -9.62 5.09 27.33
N GLN A 59 -8.53 4.54 26.83
CA GLN A 59 -7.56 3.79 27.63
C GLN A 59 -6.15 4.23 27.21
N VAL A 60 -5.81 5.48 27.55
CA VAL A 60 -4.42 5.84 27.78
C VAL A 60 -4.38 6.32 29.21
N LEU A 61 -4.10 5.38 30.11
CA LEU A 61 -3.62 5.69 31.44
C LEU A 61 -2.34 6.51 31.27
N ALA A 62 -2.32 7.69 31.89
CA ALA A 62 -1.10 8.48 32.00
C ALA A 62 -0.05 7.66 32.76
N GLY A 63 1.14 7.47 32.18
CA GLY A 63 2.30 6.99 32.94
C GLY A 63 3.31 6.10 32.21
N ARG A 64 2.97 5.40 31.12
CA ARG A 64 3.97 4.62 30.37
C ARG A 64 3.83 4.85 28.88
N LYS A 65 4.87 5.43 28.25
CA LYS A 65 5.00 5.44 26.79
C LYS A 65 4.96 3.97 26.33
N PRO A 66 4.11 3.58 25.38
CA PRO A 66 4.09 2.20 24.91
C PRO A 66 5.45 1.93 24.25
N VAL A 67 6.22 0.99 24.82
CA VAL A 67 7.59 0.71 24.40
C VAL A 67 7.57 -0.37 23.33
N GLU A 68 8.27 -0.13 22.23
CA GLU A 68 8.57 -1.14 21.21
C GLU A 68 9.25 -2.35 21.88
N LYS A 69 8.72 -3.55 21.65
CA LYS A 69 9.34 -4.80 22.10
C LYS A 69 9.91 -5.55 20.92
N VAL A 70 11.22 -5.77 20.93
CA VAL A 70 11.94 -6.57 19.94
C VAL A 70 12.50 -7.81 20.62
N ILE A 71 12.16 -8.98 20.09
CA ILE A 71 12.67 -10.26 20.55
C ILE A 71 13.45 -10.89 19.41
N GLU A 72 14.70 -11.26 19.64
CA GLU A 72 15.50 -12.02 18.70
C GLU A 72 15.32 -13.52 18.95
N LYS A 73 15.19 -14.29 17.88
CA LYS A 73 15.09 -15.75 17.89
C LYS A 73 15.95 -16.33 16.79
N GLU A 74 16.59 -17.44 17.09
CA GLU A 74 17.27 -18.25 16.09
C GLU A 74 16.31 -19.27 15.49
N VAL A 75 16.27 -19.36 14.16
CA VAL A 75 15.48 -20.38 13.45
C VAL A 75 16.32 -21.04 12.37
N ILE A 76 16.05 -22.32 12.10
CA ILE A 76 16.71 -23.06 11.02
C ILE A 76 15.99 -22.74 9.71
N CYS A 77 16.73 -22.24 8.72
CA CYS A 77 16.16 -22.00 7.39
C CYS A 77 15.84 -23.33 6.69
N PRO A 78 14.60 -23.59 6.24
CA PRO A 78 14.24 -24.86 5.60
C PRO A 78 14.91 -25.07 4.23
N SER A 79 15.35 -23.99 3.57
CA SER A 79 16.04 -24.04 2.28
C SER A 79 17.50 -24.45 2.40
N CYS A 80 18.29 -23.71 3.18
CA CYS A 80 19.74 -23.90 3.26
C CYS A 80 20.23 -24.51 4.59
N LYS A 81 19.32 -24.87 5.50
CA LYS A 81 19.58 -25.52 6.79
C LYS A 81 20.51 -24.77 7.75
N LYS A 82 20.76 -23.48 7.49
CA LYS A 82 21.54 -22.61 8.37
C LYS A 82 20.64 -21.94 9.40
N THR A 83 21.14 -21.79 10.61
CA THR A 83 20.54 -20.97 11.65
C THR A 83 20.60 -19.50 11.25
N VAL A 84 19.47 -18.81 11.34
CA VAL A 84 19.37 -17.38 11.02
C VAL A 84 18.68 -16.61 12.15
N PRO A 85 19.17 -15.40 12.48
CA PRO A 85 18.50 -14.54 13.45
C PRO A 85 17.25 -13.90 12.84
N ILE A 86 16.14 -14.04 13.54
CA ILE A 86 14.84 -13.48 13.22
C ILE A 86 14.41 -12.54 14.34
N LEU A 87 13.75 -11.45 13.98
CA LEU A 87 13.18 -10.52 14.94
C LEU A 87 11.67 -10.62 14.96
N ILE A 88 11.10 -10.76 16.15
CA ILE A 88 9.69 -10.59 16.43
C ILE A 88 9.52 -9.22 17.05
N VAL A 89 8.74 -8.38 16.37
CA VAL A 89 8.49 -6.99 16.77
C VAL A 89 7.05 -6.86 17.24
N LYS A 90 6.87 -6.15 18.35
CA LYS A 90 5.57 -5.66 18.82
C LYS A 90 5.67 -4.17 19.04
N SER A 91 4.90 -3.42 18.27
CA SER A 91 4.97 -1.97 18.21
C SER A 91 3.62 -1.32 18.46
N PRO A 92 3.57 -0.11 19.04
CA PRO A 92 2.32 0.58 19.27
C PRO A 92 1.70 1.03 17.94
N LYS A 93 0.44 0.67 17.70
CA LYS A 93 -0.33 1.12 16.52
C LYS A 93 -0.70 2.59 16.67
N ILE A 94 -0.52 3.37 15.60
CA ILE A 94 -0.83 4.82 15.58
C ILE A 94 -1.84 5.24 14.54
N ALA A 95 -2.00 4.47 13.47
CA ALA A 95 -2.96 4.80 12.44
C ALA A 95 -3.43 3.53 11.74
N LEU A 96 -4.61 3.63 11.14
CA LEU A 96 -5.23 2.60 10.32
C LEU A 96 -5.74 3.30 9.05
N ASP A 97 -5.23 2.89 7.89
CA ASP A 97 -5.71 3.44 6.63
C ASP A 97 -7.05 2.81 6.22
N THR A 98 -7.69 3.38 5.20
CA THR A 98 -9.03 2.95 4.77
C THR A 98 -9.07 1.53 4.22
N ASP A 99 -7.92 0.98 3.81
CA ASP A 99 -7.75 -0.40 3.37
C ASP A 99 -7.23 -1.32 4.48
N PHE A 100 -7.38 -0.92 5.74
CA PHE A 100 -6.97 -1.66 6.95
C PHE A 100 -5.46 -1.84 7.15
N CYS A 101 -4.63 -1.09 6.42
CA CYS A 101 -3.19 -1.07 6.69
C CYS A 101 -2.90 -0.34 8.00
N GLU A 102 -2.29 -1.05 8.94
CA GLU A 102 -1.87 -0.52 10.23
C GLU A 102 -0.48 0.12 10.13
N HIS A 103 -0.31 1.24 10.82
CA HIS A 103 0.96 1.95 10.97
C HIS A 103 1.38 1.97 12.43
N TYR A 104 2.69 1.96 12.65
CA TYR A 104 3.29 1.74 13.96
C TYR A 104 4.25 2.87 14.33
N ILE A 105 4.39 3.12 15.63
CA ILE A 105 5.57 3.85 16.15
C ILE A 105 6.75 2.89 16.15
N GLY A 106 7.87 3.31 15.57
CA GLY A 106 9.09 2.51 15.52
C GLY A 106 9.06 1.49 14.40
N LEU A 107 9.47 0.26 14.69
CA LEU A 107 9.54 -0.83 13.72
C LEU A 107 8.13 -1.30 13.33
N SER A 108 7.85 -1.38 12.03
CA SER A 108 6.58 -1.90 11.51
C SER A 108 6.50 -3.41 11.71
N GLU A 109 5.44 -3.90 12.37
CA GLU A 109 5.23 -5.34 12.53
C GLU A 109 5.16 -6.06 11.17
N TYR A 110 4.46 -5.49 10.17
CA TYR A 110 4.37 -6.06 8.82
C TYR A 110 5.74 -6.32 8.16
N SER A 111 6.71 -5.42 8.37
CA SER A 111 8.07 -5.57 7.84
C SER A 111 8.86 -6.73 8.49
N PHE A 112 8.42 -7.18 9.67
CA PHE A 112 8.99 -8.31 10.42
C PHE A 112 8.09 -9.54 10.47
N GLU A 113 6.87 -9.47 9.94
CA GLU A 113 6.04 -10.64 9.65
C GLU A 113 6.55 -11.41 8.42
N ILE A 114 7.32 -10.76 7.55
CA ILE A 114 8.00 -11.40 6.42
C ILE A 114 9.43 -11.72 6.83
N TRP A 115 9.68 -12.99 7.13
CA TRP A 115 10.99 -13.48 7.50
C TRP A 115 11.82 -13.78 6.26
N SER A 116 13.12 -13.49 6.31
CA SER A 116 14.04 -13.73 5.19
C SER A 116 15.34 -14.34 5.66
N CYS A 117 15.75 -15.46 5.06
CA CYS A 117 17.04 -16.07 5.35
C CYS A 117 18.17 -15.17 4.85
N SER A 118 18.99 -14.65 5.75
CA SER A 118 20.14 -13.81 5.41
C SER A 118 21.23 -14.49 4.59
N VAL A 119 21.19 -15.83 4.48
CA VAL A 119 22.19 -16.60 3.72
C VAL A 119 21.75 -16.92 2.29
N CYS A 120 20.51 -17.37 2.10
CA CYS A 120 20.00 -17.81 0.79
C CYS A 120 18.86 -16.94 0.22
N GLY A 121 18.34 -15.99 0.99
CA GLY A 121 17.27 -15.10 0.54
C GLY A 121 15.88 -15.70 0.51
N TYR A 122 15.71 -16.98 0.89
CA TYR A 122 14.38 -17.58 1.08
C TYR A 122 13.56 -16.70 2.02
N SER A 123 12.39 -16.26 1.58
CA SER A 123 11.54 -15.35 2.34
C SER A 123 10.10 -15.84 2.36
N HIS A 124 9.45 -15.74 3.51
CA HIS A 124 8.06 -16.13 3.68
C HIS A 124 7.44 -15.41 4.88
N HIS A 125 6.11 -15.30 4.90
CA HIS A 125 5.36 -14.96 6.10
C HIS A 125 5.70 -15.90 7.28
N LEU A 126 5.80 -15.35 8.50
CA LEU A 126 6.30 -16.02 9.70
C LEU A 126 5.64 -17.37 9.99
N ASN A 127 4.32 -17.48 9.78
CA ASN A 127 3.55 -18.72 10.01
C ASN A 127 3.92 -19.88 9.06
N PHE A 128 4.69 -19.60 8.01
CA PHE A 128 5.04 -20.55 6.96
C PHE A 128 6.56 -20.69 6.77
N PHE A 129 7.35 -19.78 7.34
CA PHE A 129 8.80 -19.74 7.09
C PHE A 129 9.53 -21.02 7.50
N THR A 130 9.07 -21.74 8.53
CA THR A 130 9.70 -22.97 9.00
C THR A 130 9.19 -24.23 8.30
N LYS A 131 8.19 -24.11 7.41
CA LYS A 131 7.61 -25.24 6.69
C LYS A 131 8.61 -25.82 5.70
N GLU A 132 8.47 -27.11 5.43
CA GLU A 132 9.33 -27.80 4.47
C GLU A 132 9.17 -27.22 3.07
N ILE A 133 10.29 -27.18 2.33
CA ILE A 133 10.34 -26.64 0.98
C ILE A 133 10.59 -27.79 0.00
N PRO A 134 9.77 -27.93 -1.06
CA PRO A 134 10.03 -28.85 -2.15
C PRO A 134 11.44 -28.71 -2.74
N SER A 135 12.10 -29.82 -3.04
CA SER A 135 13.47 -29.83 -3.56
C SER A 135 13.62 -29.04 -4.86
N SER A 136 12.60 -29.02 -5.72
CA SER A 136 12.54 -28.21 -6.95
C SER A 136 12.74 -26.72 -6.69
N LEU A 137 12.18 -26.19 -5.60
CA LEU A 137 12.25 -24.78 -5.24
C LEU A 137 13.57 -24.40 -4.57
N LYS A 138 14.32 -25.34 -3.99
CA LYS A 138 15.66 -25.07 -3.46
C LYS A 138 16.61 -24.60 -4.56
N THR A 139 16.47 -25.15 -5.76
CA THR A 139 17.24 -24.74 -6.94
C THR A 139 16.92 -23.29 -7.35
N LEU A 140 15.63 -22.92 -7.39
CA LEU A 140 15.18 -21.55 -7.64
C LEU A 140 15.78 -20.56 -6.63
N ILE A 141 15.72 -20.90 -5.34
CA ILE A 141 16.26 -20.04 -4.27
C ILE A 141 17.75 -19.77 -4.48
N ASN A 142 18.52 -20.81 -4.80
CA ASN A 142 19.97 -20.68 -4.99
C ASN A 142 20.34 -19.94 -6.29
N LYS A 143 19.62 -20.16 -7.38
CA LYS A 143 19.93 -19.56 -8.70
C LYS A 143 19.39 -18.14 -8.86
N THR A 144 18.30 -17.79 -8.19
CA THR A 144 17.61 -16.51 -8.40
C THR A 144 17.63 -15.63 -7.15
N LEU A 145 17.04 -16.11 -6.05
CA LEU A 145 16.81 -15.25 -4.88
C LEU A 145 18.10 -14.86 -4.16
N LYS A 146 19.03 -15.80 -4.02
CA LYS A 146 20.31 -15.57 -3.35
C LYS A 146 21.18 -14.53 -4.09
N PRO A 147 21.43 -14.64 -5.42
CA PRO A 147 22.15 -13.60 -6.16
C PRO A 147 21.46 -12.23 -6.10
N GLN A 148 20.13 -12.20 -6.25
CA GLN A 148 19.35 -10.97 -6.23
C GLN A 148 19.46 -10.24 -4.88
N MET A 149 19.23 -10.96 -3.78
CA MET A 149 19.38 -10.40 -2.43
C MET A 149 20.80 -9.87 -2.21
N ARG A 150 21.84 -10.64 -2.59
CA ARG A 150 23.23 -10.21 -2.43
C ARG A 150 23.55 -8.97 -3.26
N LYS A 151 23.03 -8.88 -4.49
CA LYS A 151 23.19 -7.70 -5.35
C LYS A 151 22.60 -6.46 -4.69
N GLU A 152 21.41 -6.56 -4.12
CA GLU A 152 20.77 -5.40 -3.47
C GLU A 152 21.47 -5.01 -2.17
N ILE A 153 21.82 -5.98 -1.32
CA ILE A 153 22.55 -5.68 -0.07
C ILE A 153 23.93 -5.07 -0.41
N LYS A 154 24.64 -5.59 -1.42
CA LYS A 154 25.90 -4.98 -1.88
C LYS A 154 25.69 -3.56 -2.42
N SER A 155 24.61 -3.33 -3.17
CA SER A 155 24.24 -1.98 -3.63
C SER A 155 24.02 -1.05 -2.46
N GLN A 156 23.34 -1.49 -1.40
CA GLN A 156 23.04 -0.68 -0.23
C GLN A 156 24.26 -0.39 0.66
N PHE A 157 25.02 -1.43 1.01
CA PHE A 157 26.09 -1.35 2.01
C PHE A 157 27.51 -1.26 1.40
N GLY A 158 27.65 -1.37 0.07
CA GLY A 158 28.93 -1.23 -0.62
C GLY A 158 30.02 -2.15 -0.06
N ASN A 159 31.16 -1.56 0.31
CA ASN A 159 32.30 -2.29 0.87
C ASN A 159 32.01 -2.88 2.27
N LEU A 160 31.05 -2.34 3.02
CA LEU A 160 30.64 -2.89 4.32
C LEU A 160 30.08 -4.32 4.16
N PHE A 161 29.55 -4.68 2.99
CA PHE A 161 29.09 -6.02 2.70
C PHE A 161 30.19 -7.09 2.84
N LYS A 162 31.46 -6.76 2.55
CA LYS A 162 32.58 -7.69 2.74
C LYS A 162 32.77 -8.03 4.22
N LYS A 163 32.63 -7.03 5.11
CA LYS A 163 32.71 -7.19 6.57
C LYS A 163 31.49 -7.93 7.13
N LEU A 164 30.33 -7.80 6.47
CA LEU A 164 29.10 -8.50 6.83
C LEU A 164 29.07 -9.98 6.39
N LYS A 165 30.04 -10.47 5.61
CA LYS A 165 30.07 -11.88 5.17
C LYS A 165 30.30 -12.87 6.31
N SER A 166 30.92 -12.44 7.40
CA SER A 166 31.25 -13.28 8.57
C SER A 166 30.15 -13.26 9.65
N VAL A 167 29.11 -12.42 9.52
CA VAL A 167 28.05 -12.29 10.52
C VAL A 167 26.68 -12.53 9.86
N PRO A 168 25.81 -13.39 10.42
CA PRO A 168 24.44 -13.53 9.95
C PRO A 168 23.74 -12.16 9.98
N LEU A 169 23.28 -11.69 8.82
CA LEU A 169 22.56 -10.41 8.78
C LEU A 169 21.25 -10.53 9.54
N THR A 170 20.94 -9.55 10.38
CA THR A 170 19.65 -9.47 11.06
C THR A 170 18.54 -9.08 10.08
N GLN A 171 17.28 -9.36 10.44
CA GLN A 171 16.11 -8.96 9.66
C GLN A 171 16.02 -7.46 9.39
N LYS A 172 16.70 -6.61 10.19
CA LYS A 172 16.76 -5.15 10.01
C LYS A 172 17.56 -4.74 8.77
N ILE A 173 18.53 -5.56 8.36
CA ILE A 173 19.47 -5.23 7.29
C ILE A 173 18.89 -5.56 5.92
N ILE A 174 18.06 -6.60 5.83
CA ILE A 174 17.45 -7.02 4.57
C ILE A 174 16.29 -6.05 4.24
N PRO A 175 16.35 -5.33 3.11
CA PRO A 175 15.31 -4.36 2.74
C PRO A 175 13.96 -5.03 2.59
N VAL A 176 12.89 -4.37 3.07
CA VAL A 176 11.55 -4.97 3.11
C VAL A 176 11.07 -5.35 1.71
N HIS A 177 11.23 -4.47 0.71
CA HIS A 177 10.92 -4.81 -0.68
C HIS A 177 11.66 -6.02 -1.24
N ILE A 178 12.87 -6.33 -0.78
CA ILE A 178 13.58 -7.56 -1.18
C ILE A 178 12.97 -8.78 -0.52
N LYS A 179 12.58 -8.68 0.76
CA LYS A 179 11.87 -9.77 1.44
C LYS A 179 10.55 -10.08 0.73
N VAL A 180 9.79 -9.03 0.39
CA VAL A 180 8.51 -9.13 -0.32
C VAL A 180 8.71 -9.73 -1.71
N LEU A 181 9.67 -9.23 -2.49
CA LEU A 181 9.94 -9.74 -3.83
C LEU A 181 10.38 -11.21 -3.80
N ASN A 182 11.29 -11.59 -2.91
CA ASN A 182 11.72 -12.98 -2.77
C ASN A 182 10.58 -13.90 -2.33
N MET A 183 9.69 -13.41 -1.45
CA MET A 183 8.51 -14.14 -1.02
C MET A 183 7.54 -14.36 -2.19
N ILE A 184 7.24 -13.32 -2.98
CA ILE A 184 6.36 -13.43 -4.16
C ILE A 184 6.95 -14.42 -5.17
N THR A 185 8.22 -14.25 -5.54
CA THR A 185 8.88 -15.16 -6.49
C THR A 185 8.85 -16.60 -6.01
N TYR A 186 9.00 -16.84 -4.71
CA TYR A 186 8.84 -18.19 -4.15
C TYR A 186 7.42 -18.72 -4.32
N LEU A 187 6.39 -17.93 -3.96
CA LEU A 187 4.98 -18.33 -4.01
C LEU A 187 4.45 -18.52 -5.44
N GLU A 188 4.93 -17.75 -6.40
CA GLU A 188 4.56 -17.88 -7.82
C GLU A 188 5.09 -19.17 -8.45
N ASN A 189 6.15 -19.75 -7.88
CA ASN A 189 6.71 -21.02 -8.32
C ASN A 189 6.17 -22.22 -7.52
N GLN A 190 5.33 -21.98 -6.50
CA GLN A 190 4.61 -23.05 -5.81
C GLN A 190 3.34 -23.42 -6.57
N VAL A 191 3.25 -24.70 -6.95
CA VAL A 191 2.10 -25.25 -7.69
C VAL A 191 0.88 -25.42 -6.77
N ASP A 192 1.09 -25.83 -5.52
CA ASP A 192 0.01 -26.33 -4.65
C ASP A 192 -0.50 -25.32 -3.62
N ILE A 193 -0.16 -24.03 -3.75
CA ILE A 193 -0.65 -23.02 -2.81
C ILE A 193 -2.00 -22.45 -3.25
N GLU A 194 -3.01 -22.65 -2.41
CA GLU A 194 -4.35 -22.11 -2.61
C GLU A 194 -4.32 -20.58 -2.75
N ASN A 195 -5.15 -20.07 -3.66
CA ASN A 195 -5.20 -18.64 -3.94
C ASN A 195 -5.58 -17.81 -2.71
N GLN A 196 -6.34 -18.35 -1.76
CA GLN A 196 -6.70 -17.64 -0.52
C GLN A 196 -5.45 -17.32 0.32
N TRP A 197 -4.51 -18.26 0.41
CA TRP A 197 -3.23 -18.04 1.09
C TRP A 197 -2.34 -17.05 0.32
N LYS A 198 -2.31 -17.13 -1.02
CA LYS A 198 -1.62 -16.13 -1.85
C LYS A 198 -2.14 -14.72 -1.57
N VAL A 199 -3.47 -14.53 -1.56
CA VAL A 199 -4.10 -13.24 -1.24
C VAL A 199 -3.66 -12.75 0.13
N PHE A 200 -3.77 -13.59 1.17
CA PHE A 200 -3.36 -13.20 2.53
C PHE A 200 -1.90 -12.74 2.57
N VAL A 201 -0.99 -13.53 1.99
CA VAL A 201 0.44 -13.24 2.04
C VAL A 201 0.80 -12.01 1.20
N TYR A 202 0.18 -11.83 0.04
CA TYR A 202 0.38 -10.66 -0.80
C TYR A 202 -0.12 -9.39 -0.13
N MET A 203 -1.28 -9.42 0.54
CA MET A 203 -1.77 -8.30 1.35
C MET A 203 -0.75 -7.88 2.43
N ARG A 204 -0.16 -8.85 3.14
CA ARG A 204 0.90 -8.57 4.12
C ARG A 204 2.14 -7.94 3.46
N GLY A 205 2.49 -8.40 2.25
CA GLY A 205 3.51 -7.78 1.41
C GLY A 205 3.21 -6.32 1.09
N ILE A 206 2.00 -6.02 0.60
CA ILE A 206 1.53 -4.66 0.31
C ILE A 206 1.68 -3.77 1.55
N TYR A 207 1.16 -4.20 2.71
CA TYR A 207 1.23 -3.40 3.94
C TYR A 207 2.67 -3.19 4.43
N ALA A 208 3.55 -4.18 4.26
CA ALA A 208 4.97 -4.06 4.59
C ALA A 208 5.67 -3.01 3.70
N LEU A 209 5.40 -3.00 2.39
CA LEU A 209 5.94 -1.99 1.45
C LEU A 209 5.46 -0.58 1.81
N ARG A 210 4.18 -0.44 2.15
CA ARG A 210 3.56 0.85 2.51
C ARG A 210 4.12 1.43 3.81
N ASN A 211 4.37 0.58 4.79
CA ASN A 211 5.09 0.97 6.00
C ASN A 211 6.54 1.37 5.67
N GLU A 212 7.21 0.70 4.71
CA GLU A 212 8.56 1.09 4.27
C GLU A 212 8.57 2.48 3.61
N ILE A 213 7.58 2.79 2.75
CA ILE A 213 7.45 4.12 2.11
C ILE A 213 7.22 5.22 3.14
N SER A 214 6.45 4.93 4.20
CA SER A 214 6.06 5.93 5.21
C SER A 214 7.20 6.32 6.15
N ASN A 215 8.32 5.62 6.13
CA ASN A 215 9.47 5.94 6.97
C ASN A 215 10.17 7.22 6.49
N ALA A 216 10.49 8.09 7.44
CA ALA A 216 11.35 9.23 7.16
C ALA A 216 12.78 8.75 6.85
N PRO A 217 13.47 9.36 5.87
CA PRO A 217 14.83 8.98 5.54
C PRO A 217 15.81 9.43 6.62
N SER A 218 16.31 8.48 7.42
CA SER A 218 17.25 8.75 8.52
C SER A 218 18.67 9.11 8.07
N SER A 219 19.02 8.91 6.80
CA SER A 219 20.41 8.98 6.32
C SER A 219 20.60 9.85 5.06
N THR A 220 19.74 10.84 4.83
CA THR A 220 19.84 11.70 3.64
C THR A 220 20.30 13.10 3.99
N ASN A 221 20.88 13.80 3.00
CA ASN A 221 21.22 15.23 3.08
C ASN A 221 19.99 16.14 3.27
N LEU A 222 18.80 15.56 3.34
CA LEU A 222 17.53 16.23 3.56
C LEU A 222 17.02 16.07 5.00
N ASN A 223 17.71 15.33 5.89
CA ASN A 223 17.22 15.05 7.24
C ASN A 223 16.85 16.32 8.02
N THR A 224 17.76 17.31 8.07
CA THR A 224 17.50 18.61 8.70
C THR A 224 16.34 19.35 8.04
N VAL A 225 16.18 19.22 6.73
CA VAL A 225 15.09 19.86 5.96
C VAL A 225 13.75 19.24 6.33
N PHE A 226 13.68 17.90 6.45
CA PHE A 226 12.47 17.22 6.92
C PHE A 226 12.09 17.66 8.33
N ILE A 227 13.06 17.74 9.24
CA ILE A 227 12.83 18.21 10.62
C ILE A 227 12.31 19.65 10.63
N ASN A 228 12.88 20.52 9.78
CA ASN A 228 12.45 21.92 9.68
C ASN A 228 11.03 22.05 9.13
N ILE A 229 10.67 21.27 8.11
CA ILE A 229 9.29 21.25 7.57
C ILE A 229 8.30 20.75 8.63
N ASP A 230 8.62 19.65 9.33
CA ASP A 230 7.76 19.12 10.40
C ASP A 230 7.63 20.12 11.56
N SER A 231 8.73 20.76 11.97
CA SER A 231 8.70 21.79 13.01
C SER A 231 7.87 23.00 12.59
N LYS A 232 7.97 23.44 11.32
CA LYS A 232 7.19 24.56 10.80
C LYS A 232 5.71 24.22 10.78
N LEU A 233 5.34 23.04 10.29
CA LEU A 233 3.96 22.56 10.34
C LEU A 233 3.44 22.61 11.77
N ARG A 234 4.15 22.03 12.75
CA ARG A 234 3.69 22.02 14.16
C ARG A 234 3.52 23.40 14.78
N LYS A 235 4.23 24.42 14.27
CA LYS A 235 4.08 25.82 14.71
C LYS A 235 2.90 26.50 14.03
N ASP A 236 2.79 26.33 12.71
CA ASP A 236 1.74 26.93 11.90
C ASP A 236 0.35 26.34 12.19
N THR A 237 0.33 25.18 12.83
CA THR A 237 -0.88 24.42 13.05
C THR A 237 -1.01 24.12 14.55
N GLU A 238 -2.06 24.63 15.18
CA GLU A 238 -2.47 24.20 16.52
C GLU A 238 -3.04 22.77 16.48
N ILE A 239 -2.36 21.82 15.81
CA ILE A 239 -2.81 20.43 15.76
C ILE A 239 -2.84 19.94 17.20
N PRO A 240 -4.04 19.69 17.78
CA PRO A 240 -4.10 19.20 19.14
C PRO A 240 -3.34 17.88 19.16
N GLN A 241 -2.49 17.63 20.18
CA GLN A 241 -1.70 16.40 20.27
C GLN A 241 -2.56 15.12 20.05
N LYS A 242 -3.86 15.18 20.36
CA LYS A 242 -4.85 14.11 20.16
C LYS A 242 -5.22 13.83 18.69
N GLU A 243 -5.07 14.79 17.78
CA GLU A 243 -5.38 14.63 16.34
C GLU A 243 -4.18 14.10 15.54
N SER A 244 -2.96 14.25 16.05
CA SER A 244 -1.75 13.68 15.46
C SER A 244 -1.73 12.14 15.39
N ALA A 245 -2.65 11.49 16.12
CA ALA A 245 -2.82 10.03 16.18
C ALA A 245 -4.03 9.52 15.36
N GLN A 246 -4.65 10.35 14.51
CA GLN A 246 -5.87 9.99 13.77
C GLN A 246 -5.58 9.45 12.35
N PRO A 247 -6.42 8.55 11.82
CA PRO A 247 -6.29 7.99 10.46
C PRO A 247 -6.54 8.99 9.31
N HIS A 248 -7.08 10.19 9.58
CA HIS A 248 -7.30 11.26 8.60
C HIS A 248 -6.11 12.24 8.46
N TYR A 249 -4.98 11.92 9.07
CA TYR A 249 -3.81 12.79 9.10
C TYR A 249 -3.10 12.97 7.74
N PRO A 250 -3.03 11.95 6.85
CA PRO A 250 -2.37 12.11 5.55
C PRO A 250 -3.01 13.17 4.65
N THR A 251 -4.34 13.34 4.67
CA THR A 251 -5.01 14.41 3.90
C THR A 251 -4.65 15.79 4.41
N TYR A 252 -4.54 15.96 5.73
CA TYR A 252 -4.19 17.25 6.34
C TYR A 252 -2.77 17.67 5.98
N TYR A 253 -1.81 16.77 6.20
CA TYR A 253 -0.42 16.96 5.80
C TYR A 253 -0.31 17.25 4.32
N LEU A 254 -0.99 16.47 3.48
CA LEU A 254 -0.98 16.68 2.04
C LEU A 254 -1.46 18.07 1.67
N SER A 255 -2.58 18.54 2.23
CA SER A 255 -3.09 19.89 1.98
C SER A 255 -2.10 20.98 2.41
N TYR A 256 -1.49 20.85 3.59
CA TYR A 256 -0.46 21.78 4.04
C TYR A 256 0.76 21.77 3.11
N TYR A 257 1.28 20.59 2.77
CA TYR A 257 2.46 20.46 1.91
C TYR A 257 2.19 21.01 0.50
N LEU A 258 1.01 20.74 -0.07
CA LEU A 258 0.62 21.30 -1.37
C LEU A 258 0.47 22.82 -1.32
N GLY A 259 -0.04 23.38 -0.21
CA GLY A 259 -0.13 24.83 -0.01
C GLY A 259 1.23 25.50 0.19
N LEU A 260 2.18 24.80 0.82
CA LEU A 260 3.55 25.31 1.03
C LEU A 260 4.38 25.27 -0.26
N LEU A 261 4.16 24.28 -1.12
CA LEU A 261 5.00 24.00 -2.29
C LEU A 261 5.22 25.22 -3.23
N PRO A 262 4.20 26.03 -3.60
CA PRO A 262 4.39 27.19 -4.47
C PRO A 262 5.26 28.30 -3.86
N SER A 263 5.34 28.37 -2.53
CA SER A 263 6.15 29.39 -1.83
C SER A 263 7.64 29.05 -1.77
N LEU A 264 8.01 27.81 -2.09
CA LEU A 264 9.39 27.36 -2.02
C LEU A 264 10.14 27.65 -3.33
N LYS A 265 11.42 27.99 -3.20
CA LYS A 265 12.30 28.17 -4.36
C LYS A 265 12.31 26.89 -5.20
N SER A 266 12.10 27.04 -6.51
CA SER A 266 12.12 25.92 -7.46
C SER A 266 13.42 25.12 -7.35
N LYS A 267 13.31 23.78 -7.39
CA LYS A 267 14.43 22.83 -7.30
C LYS A 267 15.33 23.02 -6.06
N SER A 268 14.83 23.62 -4.99
CA SER A 268 15.55 23.75 -3.70
C SER A 268 15.58 22.42 -2.93
N LYS A 269 16.41 22.36 -1.88
CA LYS A 269 16.44 21.21 -0.95
C LYS A 269 15.08 20.99 -0.31
N GLU A 270 14.44 22.09 0.06
CA GLU A 270 13.12 22.20 0.67
C GLU A 270 12.06 21.67 -0.30
N THR A 271 12.10 22.09 -1.56
CA THR A 271 11.18 21.60 -2.60
C THR A 271 11.32 20.10 -2.83
N ILE A 272 12.55 19.57 -2.90
CA ILE A 272 12.80 18.13 -3.06
C ILE A 272 12.27 17.35 -1.86
N ALA A 273 12.60 17.78 -0.64
CA ALA A 273 12.11 17.16 0.60
C ALA A 273 10.58 17.20 0.68
N LEU A 274 9.96 18.34 0.38
CA LEU A 274 8.52 18.50 0.40
C LEU A 274 7.83 17.60 -0.64
N ARG A 275 8.39 17.46 -1.84
CA ARG A 275 7.86 16.52 -2.86
C ARG A 275 7.91 15.06 -2.38
N ILE A 276 8.95 14.66 -1.65
CA ILE A 276 9.01 13.32 -1.04
C ILE A 276 7.90 13.15 0.00
N LEU A 277 7.67 14.14 0.88
CA LEU A 277 6.59 14.10 1.87
C LEU A 277 5.19 14.06 1.23
N ILE A 278 5.01 14.83 0.15
CA ILE A 278 3.78 14.82 -0.66
C ILE A 278 3.58 13.43 -1.26
N ALA A 279 4.61 12.83 -1.84
CA ALA A 279 4.54 11.48 -2.40
C ALA A 279 4.13 10.45 -1.34
N GLN A 280 4.81 10.44 -0.19
CA GLN A 280 4.46 9.56 0.93
C GLN A 280 3.00 9.73 1.37
N SER A 281 2.51 10.98 1.42
CA SER A 281 1.12 11.28 1.76
C SER A 281 0.14 10.76 0.70
N PHE A 282 0.45 10.92 -0.59
CA PHE A 282 -0.35 10.36 -1.68
C PHE A 282 -0.40 8.83 -1.64
N ASN A 283 0.74 8.15 -1.42
CA ASN A 283 0.78 6.69 -1.30
C ASN A 283 -0.07 6.17 -0.12
N ARG A 284 -0.03 6.85 1.02
CA ARG A 284 -0.88 6.51 2.17
C ARG A 284 -2.36 6.61 1.83
N LEU A 285 -2.75 7.66 1.11
CA LEU A 285 -4.11 7.85 0.61
C LEU A 285 -4.47 6.91 -0.56
N GLY A 286 -3.52 6.13 -1.08
CA GLY A 286 -3.72 5.20 -2.18
C GLY A 286 -3.74 5.85 -3.56
N TYR A 287 -3.11 7.02 -3.72
CA TYR A 287 -2.90 7.65 -5.02
C TYR A 287 -1.49 7.32 -5.53
N ASN A 288 -1.28 6.07 -5.92
CA ASN A 288 0.06 5.56 -6.23
C ASN A 288 0.70 6.24 -7.45
N SER A 289 -0.08 6.54 -8.50
CA SER A 289 0.43 7.28 -9.65
C SER A 289 0.89 8.69 -9.29
N LYS A 290 0.10 9.44 -8.50
CA LYS A 290 0.49 10.79 -8.02
C LYS A 290 1.71 10.71 -7.11
N SER A 291 1.77 9.71 -6.23
CA SER A 291 2.95 9.47 -5.40
C SER A 291 4.21 9.29 -6.26
N LYS A 292 4.13 8.44 -7.29
CA LYS A 292 5.24 8.21 -8.21
C LYS A 292 5.63 9.47 -9.00
N GLU A 293 4.65 10.23 -9.49
CA GLU A 293 4.88 11.50 -10.19
C GLU A 293 5.71 12.48 -9.34
N HIS A 294 5.32 12.69 -8.07
CA HIS A 294 6.06 13.57 -7.18
C HIS A 294 7.49 13.09 -6.89
N LEU A 295 7.71 11.78 -6.78
CA LEU A 295 9.05 11.21 -6.65
C LEU A 295 9.89 11.38 -7.91
N LEU A 296 9.31 11.22 -9.11
CA LEU A 296 10.01 11.44 -10.37
C LEU A 296 10.47 12.88 -10.50
N ILE A 297 9.62 13.85 -10.14
CA ILE A 297 10.03 15.27 -10.14
C ILE A 297 11.14 15.52 -9.11
N ALA A 298 11.01 14.97 -7.90
CA ALA A 298 12.06 15.07 -6.88
C ALA A 298 13.38 14.43 -7.32
N LEU A 299 13.32 13.34 -8.10
CA LEU A 299 14.47 12.64 -8.65
C LEU A 299 15.20 13.51 -9.67
N GLU A 300 14.49 14.10 -10.63
CA GLU A 300 15.08 14.99 -11.63
C GLU A 300 15.72 16.22 -10.98
N ASP A 301 15.04 16.84 -10.02
CA ASP A 301 15.60 17.97 -9.27
C ASP A 301 16.84 17.57 -8.45
N SER A 302 16.87 16.34 -7.91
CA SER A 302 18.02 15.82 -7.15
C SER A 302 19.24 15.56 -8.04
N LYS A 303 19.06 15.13 -9.29
CA LYS A 303 20.16 14.90 -10.25
C LYS A 303 20.96 16.18 -10.55
N LEU A 304 20.31 17.33 -10.44
CA LEU A 304 20.93 18.64 -10.68
C LEU A 304 21.78 19.13 -9.49
N LYS A 305 21.82 18.40 -8.37
CA LYS A 305 22.50 18.83 -7.14
C LYS A 305 23.76 18.01 -6.88
N LYS A 306 24.90 18.69 -6.73
CA LYS A 306 26.14 18.07 -6.24
C LYS A 306 25.92 17.48 -4.85
N GLY A 307 26.45 16.27 -4.61
CA GLY A 307 26.36 15.58 -3.32
C GLY A 307 25.05 14.82 -3.04
N PHE A 308 24.08 14.79 -3.98
CA PHE A 308 22.77 14.15 -3.76
C PHE A 308 22.71 12.66 -4.11
N THR A 309 23.84 11.97 -4.24
CA THR A 309 23.89 10.54 -4.59
C THR A 309 23.07 9.67 -3.63
N GLY A 310 23.12 9.96 -2.33
CA GLY A 310 22.30 9.28 -1.31
C GLY A 310 20.81 9.54 -1.48
N THR A 311 20.42 10.79 -1.74
CA THR A 311 19.02 11.19 -1.99
C THR A 311 18.47 10.53 -3.26
N ILE A 312 19.24 10.54 -4.36
CA ILE A 312 18.89 9.89 -5.62
C ILE A 312 18.66 8.38 -5.41
N LYS A 313 19.56 7.72 -4.68
CA LYS A 313 19.42 6.30 -4.34
C LYS A 313 18.16 6.03 -3.51
N TYR A 314 17.86 6.90 -2.54
CA TYR A 314 16.66 6.81 -1.72
C TYR A 314 15.37 6.98 -2.54
N ILE A 315 15.30 8.00 -3.40
CA ILE A 315 14.12 8.24 -4.24
C ILE A 315 13.91 7.07 -5.22
N ASN A 316 14.98 6.59 -5.87
CA ASN A 316 14.90 5.40 -6.73
C ASN A 316 14.42 4.15 -5.97
N LYS A 317 14.83 3.98 -4.71
CA LYS A 317 14.32 2.91 -3.86
C LYS A 317 12.81 3.07 -3.63
N LEU A 318 12.33 4.26 -3.27
CA LEU A 318 10.89 4.51 -3.07
C LEU A 318 10.08 4.25 -4.33
N ILE A 319 10.56 4.68 -5.51
CA ILE A 319 9.90 4.42 -6.80
C ILE A 319 9.75 2.91 -7.03
N LYS A 320 10.82 2.13 -6.82
CA LYS A 320 10.77 0.66 -6.93
C LYS A 320 9.76 0.03 -5.96
N ILE A 321 9.67 0.56 -4.74
CA ILE A 321 8.72 0.06 -3.73
C ILE A 321 7.27 0.32 -4.18
N ILE A 322 6.99 1.53 -4.69
CA ILE A 322 5.66 1.87 -5.23
C ILE A 322 5.31 1.00 -6.43
N ASP A 323 6.26 0.78 -7.35
CA ASP A 323 6.03 -0.07 -8.51
C ASP A 323 5.70 -1.51 -8.09
N LEU A 324 6.44 -2.05 -7.12
CA LEU A 324 6.15 -3.36 -6.56
C LEU A 324 4.81 -3.40 -5.82
N GLU A 325 4.45 -2.35 -5.08
CA GLU A 325 3.13 -2.21 -4.43
C GLU A 325 2.01 -2.25 -5.47
N ILE A 326 2.12 -1.49 -6.58
CA ILE A 326 1.11 -1.45 -7.64
C ILE A 326 0.95 -2.84 -8.27
N THR A 327 2.05 -3.49 -8.66
CA THR A 327 2.03 -4.84 -9.24
C THR A 327 1.36 -5.82 -8.29
N LEU A 328 1.78 -5.84 -7.02
CA LEU A 328 1.25 -6.77 -6.02
C LEU A 328 -0.23 -6.48 -5.71
N THR A 329 -0.63 -5.21 -5.66
CA THR A 329 -2.02 -4.79 -5.46
C THR A 329 -2.90 -5.28 -6.61
N LYS A 330 -2.44 -5.12 -7.85
CA LYS A 330 -3.14 -5.63 -9.04
C LYS A 330 -3.32 -7.15 -8.96
N THR A 331 -2.23 -7.90 -8.76
CA THR A 331 -2.28 -9.37 -8.65
C THR A 331 -3.18 -9.82 -7.51
N THR A 332 -3.10 -9.18 -6.34
CA THR A 332 -3.92 -9.52 -5.18
C THR A 332 -5.39 -9.29 -5.47
N ARG A 333 -5.74 -8.13 -6.04
CA ARG A 333 -7.12 -7.83 -6.45
C ARG A 333 -7.64 -8.87 -7.44
N ASP A 334 -6.87 -9.21 -8.47
CA ASP A 334 -7.31 -10.15 -9.51
C ASP A 334 -7.52 -11.57 -8.93
N LEU A 335 -6.67 -11.99 -7.98
CA LEU A 335 -6.88 -13.22 -7.19
C LEU A 335 -8.11 -13.14 -6.29
N MET A 336 -8.38 -12.00 -5.66
CA MET A 336 -9.57 -11.81 -4.83
C MET A 336 -10.85 -11.87 -5.65
N VAL A 337 -10.87 -11.22 -6.82
CA VAL A 337 -12.01 -11.25 -7.75
C VAL A 337 -12.28 -12.68 -8.21
N SER A 338 -11.26 -13.38 -8.72
CA SER A 338 -11.44 -14.77 -9.18
C SER A 338 -11.88 -15.71 -8.06
N ASN A 339 -11.31 -15.61 -6.86
CA ASN A 339 -11.77 -16.42 -5.72
C ASN A 339 -13.20 -16.08 -5.30
N PHE A 340 -13.58 -14.81 -5.30
CA PHE A 340 -14.93 -14.38 -4.95
C PHE A 340 -15.97 -14.88 -5.95
N GLU A 341 -15.61 -14.97 -7.23
CA GLU A 341 -16.44 -15.55 -8.29
C GLU A 341 -16.54 -17.08 -8.19
N LEU A 342 -15.52 -17.76 -7.65
CA LEU A 342 -15.45 -19.22 -7.54
C LEU A 342 -16.11 -19.78 -6.26
N THR A 343 -16.13 -19.04 -5.15
CA THR A 343 -16.69 -19.54 -3.87
C THR A 343 -18.18 -19.25 -3.73
N ASP A 344 -19.01 -20.00 -4.46
CA ASP A 344 -20.47 -20.04 -4.26
C ASP A 344 -20.88 -21.05 -3.16
N LYS A 345 -19.90 -21.69 -2.49
CA LYS A 345 -20.11 -22.72 -1.44
C LYS A 345 -19.28 -22.60 -0.15
N ASP A 346 -18.08 -22.03 -0.14
CA ASP A 346 -17.23 -22.05 1.06
C ASP A 346 -16.46 -20.72 1.26
N ILE A 347 -17.15 -19.65 1.66
CA ILE A 347 -16.48 -18.42 2.12
C ILE A 347 -15.92 -18.72 3.52
N PRO A 348 -14.59 -18.77 3.73
CA PRO A 348 -14.03 -19.02 5.04
C PRO A 348 -14.48 -17.96 6.03
N ASN A 349 -14.84 -18.38 7.24
CA ASN A 349 -15.27 -17.54 8.37
C ASN A 349 -14.26 -16.44 8.80
N THR A 350 -13.12 -16.28 8.13
CA THR A 350 -12.03 -15.38 8.51
C THR A 350 -12.12 -13.98 7.91
N LEU A 351 -12.80 -13.77 6.78
CA LEU A 351 -13.07 -12.44 6.22
C LEU A 351 -14.52 -12.37 5.72
N ASN A 352 -15.38 -11.67 6.45
CA ASN A 352 -16.77 -11.47 6.05
C ASN A 352 -16.82 -10.89 4.62
N ALA A 353 -17.64 -11.47 3.74
CA ALA A 353 -17.75 -11.11 2.31
C ALA A 353 -17.81 -9.60 2.04
N SER A 354 -18.44 -8.83 2.94
CA SER A 354 -18.48 -7.36 2.89
C SER A 354 -17.09 -6.70 2.94
N TYR A 355 -16.15 -7.23 3.74
CA TYR A 355 -14.78 -6.75 3.80
C TYR A 355 -13.99 -7.10 2.55
N MET A 356 -14.20 -8.30 1.99
CA MET A 356 -13.56 -8.69 0.72
C MET A 356 -13.97 -7.76 -0.42
N VAL A 357 -15.28 -7.57 -0.61
CA VAL A 357 -15.84 -6.67 -1.64
C VAL A 357 -15.32 -5.24 -1.46
N TYR A 358 -15.28 -4.75 -0.22
CA TYR A 358 -14.71 -3.44 0.09
C TYR A 358 -13.21 -3.34 -0.28
N LEU A 359 -12.41 -4.34 0.10
CA LEU A 359 -10.97 -4.37 -0.18
C LEU A 359 -10.67 -4.46 -1.68
N ILE A 360 -11.46 -5.21 -2.45
CA ILE A 360 -11.34 -5.23 -3.92
C ILE A 360 -11.57 -3.81 -4.49
N GLY A 361 -12.52 -3.06 -3.92
CA GLY A 361 -12.76 -1.66 -4.26
C GLY A 361 -11.56 -0.77 -3.95
N GLU A 362 -10.98 -0.89 -2.75
CA GLU A 362 -9.77 -0.16 -2.35
C GLU A 362 -8.57 -0.49 -3.24
N PHE A 363 -8.33 -1.77 -3.53
CA PHE A 363 -7.22 -2.18 -4.38
C PHE A 363 -7.39 -1.72 -5.83
N SER A 364 -8.62 -1.74 -6.36
CA SER A 364 -8.93 -1.15 -7.67
C SER A 364 -8.62 0.35 -7.68
N ARG A 365 -9.05 1.08 -6.64
CA ARG A 365 -8.80 2.52 -6.52
C ARG A 365 -7.30 2.84 -6.45
N ARG A 366 -6.54 2.04 -5.69
CA ARG A 366 -5.09 2.21 -5.51
C ARG A 366 -4.28 2.08 -6.79
N ILE A 367 -4.81 1.38 -7.79
CA ILE A 367 -4.18 1.22 -9.10
C ILE A 367 -4.88 2.07 -10.17
N ASP A 368 -5.60 3.11 -9.74
CA ASP A 368 -6.32 4.08 -10.58
C ASP A 368 -7.42 3.46 -11.46
N ASP A 369 -7.88 2.25 -11.11
CA ASP A 369 -9.03 1.59 -11.74
C ASP A 369 -10.32 2.06 -11.05
N TYR A 370 -10.61 3.36 -11.20
CA TYR A 370 -11.71 4.04 -10.52
C TYR A 370 -13.07 3.48 -10.91
N LYS A 371 -13.23 3.01 -12.15
CA LYS A 371 -14.49 2.40 -12.62
C LYS A 371 -14.79 1.12 -11.84
N ASN A 372 -13.82 0.21 -11.74
CA ASN A 372 -14.01 -0.99 -10.93
C ASN A 372 -14.10 -0.67 -9.44
N ALA A 373 -13.32 0.30 -8.95
CA ALA A 373 -13.42 0.75 -7.56
C ALA A 373 -14.85 1.19 -7.21
N TYR A 374 -15.45 2.06 -8.04
CA TYR A 374 -16.83 2.52 -7.88
C TYR A 374 -17.82 1.35 -7.87
N HIS A 375 -17.66 0.40 -8.79
CA HIS A 375 -18.48 -0.80 -8.87
C HIS A 375 -18.43 -1.62 -7.57
N TRP A 376 -17.22 -1.96 -7.11
CA TRP A 376 -17.01 -2.76 -5.90
C TRP A 376 -17.46 -2.02 -4.63
N PHE A 377 -17.24 -0.70 -4.53
CA PHE A 377 -17.76 0.10 -3.41
C PHE A 377 -19.29 0.16 -3.38
N SER A 378 -19.94 0.20 -4.56
CA SER A 378 -21.41 0.14 -4.64
C SER A 378 -21.94 -1.21 -4.15
N GLY A 379 -21.28 -2.31 -4.52
CA GLY A 379 -21.59 -3.65 -3.99
C GLY A 379 -21.37 -3.74 -2.49
N ALA A 380 -20.25 -3.20 -2.00
CA ALA A 380 -19.93 -3.15 -0.58
C ALA A 380 -21.02 -2.39 0.20
N TYR A 381 -21.44 -1.22 -0.30
CA TYR A 381 -22.50 -0.40 0.31
C TYR A 381 -23.81 -1.17 0.50
N GLN A 382 -24.19 -2.00 -0.47
CA GLN A 382 -25.39 -2.83 -0.39
C GLN A 382 -25.26 -4.00 0.58
N LEU A 383 -24.04 -4.52 0.73
CA LEU A 383 -23.71 -5.64 1.62
C LEU A 383 -23.57 -5.23 3.08
N PHE A 384 -23.18 -3.99 3.37
CA PHE A 384 -23.14 -3.47 4.73
C PHE A 384 -24.58 -3.17 5.21
N PRO A 385 -25.15 -3.94 6.15
CA PRO A 385 -26.50 -3.68 6.64
C PRO A 385 -26.57 -2.29 7.26
N ARG A 386 -27.53 -1.48 6.80
CA ARG A 386 -27.95 -0.28 7.52
C ARG A 386 -28.71 -0.74 8.77
N GLY A 387 -28.06 -0.66 9.93
CA GLY A 387 -28.66 -1.01 11.22
C GLY A 387 -28.04 -2.24 11.88
N ASP A 388 -27.92 -2.15 13.21
CA ASP A 388 -27.50 -3.14 14.21
C ASP A 388 -26.02 -3.47 14.40
N THR A 389 -25.49 -2.99 15.53
CA THR A 389 -24.19 -3.30 16.13
C THR A 389 -23.90 -4.80 16.21
N VAL A 390 -22.75 -5.23 15.70
CA VAL A 390 -22.15 -6.52 16.06
C VAL A 390 -20.99 -6.26 17.01
N LYS A 391 -21.05 -6.93 18.17
CA LYS A 391 -20.02 -7.11 19.21
C LYS A 391 -18.71 -6.34 18.97
N GLY A 392 -18.65 -5.11 19.47
CA GLY A 392 -17.38 -4.43 19.77
C GLY A 392 -16.73 -3.60 18.66
N ILE A 393 -17.07 -3.78 17.38
CA ILE A 393 -16.65 -2.88 16.29
C ILE A 393 -17.86 -2.10 15.83
N LYS A 394 -17.86 -0.78 16.02
CA LYS A 394 -18.96 0.07 15.55
C LYS A 394 -19.04 -0.01 14.02
N LYS A 395 -20.02 -0.76 13.51
CA LYS A 395 -20.35 -0.92 12.08
C LYS A 395 -20.52 0.40 11.29
N HIS A 396 -20.61 1.54 11.96
CA HIS A 396 -20.74 2.86 11.36
C HIS A 396 -19.51 3.35 10.58
N HIS A 397 -18.31 2.80 10.80
CA HIS A 397 -17.10 3.35 10.17
C HIS A 397 -16.96 3.00 8.69
N THR A 398 -17.22 1.75 8.27
CA THR A 398 -17.03 1.33 6.88
C THR A 398 -18.10 1.92 5.95
N ALA A 399 -19.36 1.97 6.38
CA ALA A 399 -20.42 2.65 5.61
C ALA A 399 -20.12 4.15 5.45
N LYS A 400 -19.63 4.81 6.51
CA LYS A 400 -19.17 6.20 6.46
C LYS A 400 -17.97 6.40 5.54
N TRP A 401 -17.02 5.45 5.51
CA TRP A 401 -15.90 5.48 4.57
C TRP A 401 -16.40 5.38 3.13
N ILE A 402 -17.30 4.45 2.82
CA ILE A 402 -17.91 4.30 1.49
C ILE A 402 -18.65 5.57 1.07
N GLU A 403 -19.41 6.20 1.99
CA GLU A 403 -20.07 7.49 1.71
C GLU A 403 -19.07 8.62 1.47
N LEU A 404 -17.95 8.65 2.21
CA LEU A 404 -16.86 9.59 1.96
C LEU A 404 -16.17 9.31 0.62
N PHE A 405 -16.08 8.05 0.19
CA PHE A 405 -15.56 7.69 -1.14
C PHE A 405 -16.40 8.28 -2.25
N PHE A 406 -17.72 8.09 -2.22
CA PHE A 406 -18.61 8.66 -3.24
C PHE A 406 -18.60 10.19 -3.30
N LYS A 407 -18.13 10.87 -2.26
CA LYS A 407 -17.97 12.33 -2.24
C LYS A 407 -16.65 12.81 -2.88
N ARG A 408 -15.74 11.91 -3.27
CA ARG A 408 -14.46 12.30 -3.88
C ARG A 408 -14.63 12.70 -5.33
N LYS A 409 -13.83 13.67 -5.78
CA LYS A 409 -13.83 14.19 -7.15
C LYS A 409 -13.53 13.10 -8.20
N GLU A 410 -12.71 12.11 -7.86
CA GLU A 410 -12.43 10.97 -8.76
C GLU A 410 -13.67 10.14 -9.10
N PHE A 411 -14.75 10.27 -8.33
CA PHE A 411 -16.02 9.60 -8.60
C PHE A 411 -17.13 10.55 -9.06
N SER A 412 -16.88 11.87 -9.15
CA SER A 412 -17.92 12.84 -9.49
C SER A 412 -18.39 12.76 -10.93
N THR A 413 -17.64 12.09 -11.80
CA THR A 413 -18.00 11.84 -13.20
C THR A 413 -18.92 10.63 -13.37
N PHE A 414 -19.01 9.74 -12.37
CA PHE A 414 -19.89 8.57 -12.43
C PHE A 414 -21.28 8.97 -11.93
N THR A 415 -22.25 9.02 -12.84
CA THR A 415 -23.64 9.35 -12.52
C THR A 415 -24.34 8.17 -11.83
N GLN A 416 -25.40 8.41 -11.05
CA GLN A 416 -26.22 7.31 -10.50
C GLN A 416 -26.81 6.40 -11.60
N SER A 417 -26.96 6.90 -12.83
CA SER A 417 -27.36 6.12 -14.01
C SER A 417 -26.27 5.20 -14.57
N GLU A 418 -24.99 5.48 -14.25
CA GLU A 418 -23.85 4.61 -14.55
C GLU A 418 -23.55 3.64 -13.40
N MET A 419 -24.29 3.71 -12.28
CA MET A 419 -24.36 2.55 -11.39
C MET A 419 -24.81 1.39 -12.27
N PRO A 420 -24.00 0.33 -12.41
CA PRO A 420 -24.50 -0.84 -13.09
C PRO A 420 -25.78 -1.23 -12.38
N ILE A 421 -26.87 -1.18 -13.13
CA ILE A 421 -28.21 -1.60 -12.75
C ILE A 421 -28.07 -3.05 -12.36
N ARG A 422 -27.69 -3.29 -11.11
CA ARG A 422 -27.45 -4.60 -10.51
C ARG A 422 -26.38 -5.39 -11.30
N HIS A 423 -25.39 -5.99 -10.64
CA HIS A 423 -25.05 -7.35 -11.06
C HIS A 423 -26.15 -8.20 -10.39
N PRO A 424 -27.29 -8.46 -11.06
CA PRO A 424 -28.52 -8.90 -10.38
C PRO A 424 -28.47 -10.36 -9.99
N ALA A 425 -27.53 -11.12 -10.55
CA ALA A 425 -27.35 -12.53 -10.24
C ALA A 425 -26.31 -12.68 -9.13
N ILE A 426 -25.02 -12.51 -9.38
CA ILE A 426 -23.97 -12.92 -8.43
C ILE A 426 -24.04 -12.15 -7.10
N VAL A 427 -24.00 -10.81 -7.10
CA VAL A 427 -24.09 -10.05 -5.84
C VAL A 427 -25.44 -10.27 -5.15
N ARG A 428 -26.55 -10.35 -5.88
CA ARG A 428 -27.88 -10.57 -5.28
C ARG A 428 -28.03 -12.00 -4.75
N ILE A 429 -27.52 -13.01 -5.44
CA ILE A 429 -27.49 -14.42 -5.04
C ILE A 429 -26.60 -14.57 -3.81
N THR A 430 -25.41 -13.97 -3.82
CA THR A 430 -24.49 -13.96 -2.66
C THR A 430 -25.11 -13.21 -1.49
N VAL A 431 -25.72 -12.04 -1.69
CA VAL A 431 -26.45 -11.29 -0.65
C VAL A 431 -27.63 -12.10 -0.11
N MET A 432 -28.45 -12.72 -0.97
CA MET A 432 -29.61 -13.51 -0.57
C MET A 432 -29.20 -14.78 0.17
N LYS A 433 -28.12 -15.47 -0.26
CA LYS A 433 -27.56 -16.64 0.41
C LYS A 433 -26.95 -16.27 1.76
N ILE A 434 -26.17 -15.20 1.84
CA ILE A 434 -25.61 -14.69 3.11
C ILE A 434 -26.73 -14.30 4.07
N LYS A 435 -27.76 -13.59 3.60
CA LYS A 435 -28.94 -13.25 4.43
C LYS A 435 -29.64 -14.51 4.96
N ARG A 436 -29.82 -15.54 4.11
CA ARG A 436 -30.39 -16.84 4.52
C ARG A 436 -29.52 -17.57 5.54
N GLN A 437 -28.19 -17.56 5.37
CA GLN A 437 -27.26 -18.19 6.33
C GLN A 437 -27.23 -17.47 7.68
N ILE A 438 -27.26 -16.13 7.68
CA ILE A 438 -27.35 -15.33 8.91
C ILE A 438 -28.67 -15.64 9.64
N GLN A 439 -29.79 -15.60 8.93
CA GLN A 439 -31.11 -15.93 9.51
C GLN A 439 -31.18 -17.36 10.06
N ALA A 440 -30.60 -18.34 9.36
CA ALA A 440 -30.52 -19.72 9.83
C ALA A 440 -29.67 -19.86 11.10
N THR A 441 -28.56 -19.13 11.18
CA THR A 441 -27.66 -19.12 12.34
C THR A 441 -28.33 -18.46 13.55
N GLU A 442 -29.02 -17.34 13.35
CA GLU A 442 -29.81 -16.66 14.39
C GLU A 442 -30.95 -17.54 14.91
N LYS A 443 -31.64 -18.27 14.02
CA LYS A 443 -32.69 -19.21 14.41
C LYS A 443 -32.14 -20.37 15.25
N LYS A 444 -30.99 -20.94 14.88
CA LYS A 444 -30.30 -21.97 15.69
C LYS A 444 -29.86 -21.45 17.06
N LEU A 445 -29.36 -20.21 17.13
CA LEU A 445 -28.95 -19.58 18.40
C LEU A 445 -30.14 -19.26 19.32
N LYS A 446 -31.33 -19.01 18.77
CA LYS A 446 -32.56 -18.81 19.53
C LYS A 446 -33.20 -20.12 20.02
N LEU A 447 -32.96 -21.24 19.34
CA LEU A 447 -33.45 -22.57 19.75
C LEU A 447 -32.59 -23.22 20.84
N ASN A 448 -31.34 -22.78 20.99
CA ASN A 448 -30.41 -23.26 22.01
C ASN A 448 -30.36 -22.36 23.28
N LYS A 449 -31.28 -21.40 23.39
CA LYS A 449 -31.55 -20.59 24.57
C LYS A 449 -32.96 -20.90 25.03
#